data_AF-A0A961QG01-F1
#
_entry.id   AF-A0A961QG01-F1
#
_cell.length_a   1.000
_cell.length_b   1.000
_cell.length_c   1.000
_cell.angle_alpha   90.00
_cell.angle_beta   90.00
_cell.angle_gamma   90.00
#
_symmetry.space_group_name_H-M   'P 1'
#
loop_
_entity.id
_entity.type
_entity.pdbx_description
1 polymer ?
#
loop_
_entity_poly.entity_id
_entity_poly.type
_entity_poly.pdbx_seq_one_letter_code
_entity_poly.pdbx_strand_id
1 'polypeptide(L)'
;PMLVIDGALHPRFLPDSDSLHVRNGVGVSADGHDAWFVISDEPVTFHRFARVFRDVLGVPDALYLDGSVSRLYAPELGRDDWGLPLGPVVGLVAPSG
;
A
#
# COMPACT_ATOMS: atom_id res chain seq x y z
N PRO A 1 1.11 5.73 -8.67
CA PRO A 1 2.06 5.13 -9.64
C PRO A 1 2.19 3.62 -9.37
N MET A 2 2.63 2.83 -10.35
CA MET A 2 3.09 1.47 -10.03
C MET A 2 4.28 1.55 -9.08
N LEU A 3 4.28 0.71 -8.05
CA LEU A 3 5.37 0.58 -7.07
C LEU A 3 6.38 -0.47 -7.54
N VAL A 4 5.85 -1.61 -7.98
CA VAL A 4 6.58 -2.74 -8.56
C VAL A 4 5.91 -3.06 -9.90
N ILE A 5 6.73 -3.34 -10.91
CA ILE A 5 6.31 -3.74 -12.26
C ILE A 5 7.15 -4.96 -12.62
N ASP A 6 6.52 -6.10 -12.87
CA ASP A 6 7.20 -7.35 -13.23
C ASP A 6 8.36 -7.72 -12.26
N GLY A 7 8.14 -7.53 -10.96
CA GLY A 7 9.12 -7.78 -9.90
C GLY A 7 10.23 -6.72 -9.75
N ALA A 8 10.25 -5.68 -10.58
CA ALA A 8 11.20 -4.57 -10.50
C ALA A 8 10.58 -3.33 -9.84
N LEU A 9 11.37 -2.56 -9.09
CA LEU A 9 10.90 -1.26 -8.57
C LEU A 9 10.67 -0.29 -9.73
N HIS A 10 9.67 0.58 -9.59
CA HIS A 10 9.43 1.64 -10.56
C HIS A 10 10.69 2.51 -10.76
N PRO A 11 11.19 2.71 -12.00
CA PRO A 11 12.53 3.23 -12.27
C PRO A 11 12.74 4.69 -11.84
N ARG A 12 11.65 5.44 -11.64
CA ARG A 12 11.71 6.83 -11.17
C ARG A 12 11.86 6.97 -9.65
N PHE A 13 11.85 5.87 -8.89
CA PHE A 13 12.00 5.92 -7.44
C PHE A 13 13.48 5.99 -7.07
N LEU A 14 13.90 7.19 -6.68
CA LEU A 14 15.27 7.46 -6.29
C LEU A 14 15.53 6.92 -4.87
N PRO A 15 16.59 6.13 -4.65
CA PRO A 15 16.99 5.68 -3.31
C PRO A 15 17.20 6.83 -2.32
N ASP A 16 17.79 7.93 -2.82
CA ASP A 16 18.17 9.11 -2.03
C ASP A 16 17.13 10.25 -2.10
N SER A 17 15.89 9.93 -2.47
CA SER A 17 14.79 10.91 -2.48
C SER A 17 14.57 11.53 -1.10
N ASP A 18 14.34 12.84 -1.04
CA ASP A 18 13.95 13.58 0.17
C ASP A 18 12.43 13.67 0.38
N SER A 19 11.62 13.28 -0.62
CA SER A 19 10.16 13.22 -0.51
C SER A 19 9.67 12.16 0.49
N LEU A 20 9.38 12.60 1.72
CA LEU A 20 8.87 11.78 2.82
C LEU A 20 7.38 12.05 3.05
N HIS A 21 6.56 11.00 2.92
CA HIS A 21 5.11 11.07 3.15
C HIS A 21 4.64 9.78 3.79
N VAL A 22 3.52 9.81 4.51
CA VAL A 22 2.78 8.57 4.78
C VAL A 22 2.28 8.04 3.44
N ARG A 23 2.48 6.74 3.22
CA ARG A 23 2.21 6.11 1.93
C ARG A 23 1.34 4.90 2.14
N ASN A 24 0.49 4.64 1.16
CA ASN A 24 -0.22 3.38 1.07
C ASN A 24 -0.14 2.78 -0.34
N GLY A 25 -0.43 1.49 -0.40
CA GLY A 25 -0.37 0.74 -1.64
C GLY A 25 -1.05 -0.61 -1.49
N VAL A 26 -1.28 -1.23 -2.64
CA VAL A 26 -1.79 -2.59 -2.73
C VAL A 26 -0.86 -3.41 -3.62
N GLY A 27 -0.58 -4.64 -3.20
CA GLY A 27 0.13 -5.64 -3.97
C GLY A 27 -0.68 -6.93 -4.02
N VAL A 28 -0.54 -7.68 -5.11
CA VAL A 28 -1.24 -8.96 -5.28
C VAL A 28 -0.25 -10.09 -5.44
N SER A 29 -0.62 -11.25 -4.94
CA SER A 29 0.11 -12.51 -5.14
C SER A 29 0.19 -12.84 -6.62
N ALA A 30 1.20 -13.64 -7.01
CA ALA A 30 1.40 -14.01 -8.41
C ALA A 30 0.22 -14.81 -9.01
N ASP A 31 -0.53 -15.52 -8.18
CA ASP A 31 -1.76 -16.23 -8.58
C ASP A 31 -3.03 -15.36 -8.45
N GLY A 32 -2.91 -14.15 -7.90
CA GLY A 32 -3.99 -13.18 -7.74
C GLY A 32 -5.00 -13.52 -6.63
N HIS A 33 -4.72 -14.51 -5.78
CA HIS A 33 -5.64 -14.93 -4.72
C HIS A 33 -5.56 -14.06 -3.47
N ASP A 34 -4.34 -13.66 -3.10
CA ASP A 34 -4.07 -12.77 -1.97
C ASP A 34 -3.80 -11.34 -2.42
N ALA A 35 -4.31 -10.38 -1.66
CA ALA A 35 -4.02 -8.97 -1.80
C ALA A 35 -3.56 -8.38 -0.46
N TRP A 36 -2.44 -7.66 -0.48
CA TRP A 36 -1.91 -6.95 0.67
C TRP A 36 -2.15 -5.45 0.52
N PHE A 37 -2.95 -4.89 1.42
CA PHE A 37 -3.09 -3.45 1.60
C PHE A 37 -2.11 -3.00 2.68
N VAL A 38 -1.19 -2.11 2.32
CA VAL A 38 -0.12 -1.64 3.21
C VAL A 38 -0.25 -0.13 3.36
N ILE A 39 -0.13 0.35 4.60
CA ILE A 39 0.00 1.77 4.93
C ILE A 39 1.20 1.92 5.87
N SER A 40 2.00 2.97 5.68
CA SER A 40 3.10 3.29 6.59
C SER A 40 2.60 4.12 7.77
N ASP A 41 3.06 3.83 8.98
CA ASP A 41 2.73 4.65 10.15
C ASP A 41 3.56 5.94 10.25
N GLU A 42 4.72 5.96 9.58
CA GLU A 42 5.62 7.11 9.51
C GLU A 42 5.86 7.55 8.05
N PRO A 43 6.31 8.80 7.83
CA PRO A 43 6.73 9.26 6.52
C PRO A 43 7.92 8.47 5.97
N VAL A 44 7.76 7.93 4.76
CA VAL A 44 8.81 7.16 4.04
C VAL A 44 8.97 7.64 2.60
N THR A 45 10.10 7.33 1.98
CA THR A 45 10.31 7.58 0.54
C THR A 45 9.55 6.55 -0.29
N PHE A 46 9.23 6.88 -1.55
CA PHE A 46 8.65 5.91 -2.48
C PHE A 46 9.53 4.67 -2.64
N HIS A 47 10.85 4.86 -2.72
CA HIS A 47 11.79 3.75 -2.85
C HIS A 47 11.75 2.82 -1.64
N ARG A 48 11.81 3.36 -0.41
CA ARG A 48 11.72 2.54 0.81
C ARG A 48 10.36 1.82 0.89
N PHE A 49 9.27 2.50 0.57
CA PHE A 49 7.93 1.91 0.60
C PHE A 49 7.77 0.78 -0.42
N ALA A 50 8.19 0.99 -1.67
CA ALA A 50 8.09 0.00 -2.74
C ALA A 50 8.92 -1.27 -2.46
N ARG A 51 10.02 -1.16 -1.71
CA ARG A 51 10.82 -2.32 -1.29
C ARG A 51 10.08 -3.27 -0.36
N VAL A 52 9.06 -2.82 0.39
CA VAL A 52 8.22 -3.76 1.18
C VAL A 52 7.52 -4.73 0.24
N PHE A 53 6.95 -4.23 -0.86
CA PHE A 53 6.28 -5.08 -1.84
C PHE A 53 7.25 -6.02 -2.55
N ARG A 54 8.39 -5.52 -3.03
CA ARG A 54 9.37 -6.33 -3.77
C ARG A 54 10.17 -7.28 -2.88
N ASP A 55 10.75 -6.79 -1.79
CA ASP A 55 11.75 -7.53 -1.00
C ASP A 55 11.12 -8.34 0.14
N VAL A 56 9.97 -7.91 0.67
CA VAL A 56 9.33 -8.55 1.83
C VAL A 56 8.13 -9.39 1.41
N LEU A 57 7.20 -8.80 0.64
CA LEU A 57 6.01 -9.50 0.16
C LEU A 57 6.28 -10.35 -1.09
N GLY A 58 7.32 -10.01 -1.86
CA GLY A 58 7.68 -10.74 -3.08
C GLY A 58 6.64 -10.66 -4.19
N VAL A 59 5.80 -9.61 -4.22
CA VAL A 59 4.73 -9.49 -5.22
C VAL A 59 5.29 -9.04 -6.59
N PRO A 60 4.77 -9.59 -7.71
CA PRO A 60 5.21 -9.19 -9.04
C PRO A 60 4.77 -7.77 -9.39
N ASP A 61 3.59 -7.35 -8.92
CA ASP A 61 3.04 -6.04 -9.20
C ASP A 61 2.45 -5.42 -7.94
N ALA A 62 2.67 -4.12 -7.80
CA ALA A 62 2.10 -3.33 -6.72
C ALA A 62 1.78 -1.92 -7.20
N LEU A 63 0.70 -1.34 -6.65
CA LEU A 63 0.20 -0.03 -7.00
C LEU A 63 0.19 0.87 -5.76
N TYR A 64 0.70 2.10 -5.92
CA TYR A 64 0.54 3.16 -4.94
C TYR A 64 -0.87 3.73 -5.02
N LEU A 65 -1.52 3.85 -3.87
CA LEU A 65 -2.84 4.47 -3.74
C LEU A 65 -2.69 5.97 -3.42
N ASP A 66 -3.68 6.64 -2.85
CA ASP A 66 -3.57 8.08 -2.56
C ASP A 66 -2.75 8.35 -1.29
N GLY A 67 -1.77 9.25 -1.33
CA GLY A 67 -0.97 9.63 -0.15
C GLY A 67 -1.66 10.61 0.80
N SER A 68 -2.75 11.23 0.37
CA SER A 68 -3.29 12.45 0.99
C SER A 68 -4.48 12.17 1.90
N VAL A 69 -5.30 11.15 1.58
CA VAL A 69 -6.56 10.83 2.27
C VAL A 69 -6.70 9.33 2.48
N SER A 70 -5.70 8.72 3.11
CA SER A 70 -5.68 7.28 3.32
C SER A 70 -5.95 6.95 4.77
N ARG A 71 -7.19 6.52 5.02
CA ARG A 71 -7.65 6.01 6.31
C ARG A 71 -7.78 4.49 6.20
N LEU A 72 -7.34 3.79 7.24
CA LEU A 72 -7.61 2.37 7.40
C LEU A 72 -8.66 2.20 8.50
N TYR A 73 -9.75 1.52 8.16
CA TYR A 73 -10.69 0.98 9.14
C TYR A 73 -10.44 -0.51 9.26
N ALA A 74 -9.80 -0.92 10.36
CA ALA A 74 -9.49 -2.30 10.67
C ALA A 74 -9.70 -2.53 12.18
N PRO A 75 -10.95 -2.81 12.62
CA PRO A 75 -11.28 -3.03 14.02
C PRO A 75 -10.47 -4.14 14.68
N GLU A 76 -10.17 -5.21 13.93
CA GLU A 76 -9.35 -6.34 14.38
C GLU A 76 -7.90 -5.93 14.71
N LEU A 77 -7.40 -4.87 14.06
CA LEU A 77 -6.09 -4.27 14.34
C LEU A 77 -6.18 -3.12 15.35
N GLY A 78 -7.37 -2.84 15.90
CA GLY A 78 -7.61 -1.69 16.77
C GLY A 78 -7.43 -0.33 16.08
N ARG A 79 -7.49 -0.30 14.74
CA ARG A 79 -7.24 0.90 13.95
C ARG A 79 -8.53 1.45 13.36
N ASP A 80 -8.84 2.69 13.75
CA ASP A 80 -9.89 3.51 13.18
C ASP A 80 -9.33 4.92 13.04
N ASP A 81 -8.69 5.19 11.90
CA ASP A 81 -8.08 6.51 11.64
C ASP A 81 -9.19 7.56 11.61
N TRP A 82 -9.07 8.68 12.34
CA TRP A 82 -10.05 9.79 12.33
C TRP A 82 -9.83 10.73 11.14
N GLY A 83 -10.89 11.38 10.62
CA GLY A 83 -10.73 12.37 9.53
C GLY A 83 -11.99 12.68 8.73
N LEU A 84 -11.77 13.25 7.54
CA LEU A 84 -12.80 13.59 6.54
C LEU A 84 -13.64 12.37 6.12
N PRO A 85 -14.86 12.56 5.59
CA PRO A 85 -15.68 11.48 5.07
C PRO A 85 -14.90 10.58 4.11
N LEU A 86 -15.01 9.26 4.28
CA LEU A 86 -14.34 8.30 3.41
C LEU A 86 -14.89 8.44 1.99
N GLY A 87 -14.00 8.58 1.02
CA GLY A 87 -14.31 8.54 -0.41
C GLY A 87 -14.57 7.10 -0.88
N PRO A 88 -14.24 6.75 -2.13
CA PRO A 88 -14.30 5.36 -2.59
C PRO A 88 -13.56 4.41 -1.65
N VAL A 89 -14.19 3.29 -1.31
CA VAL A 89 -13.66 2.30 -0.37
C VAL A 89 -13.45 0.96 -1.08
N VAL A 90 -12.34 0.30 -0.76
CA VAL A 90 -12.15 -1.13 -1.02
C VAL A 90 -12.36 -1.85 0.31
N GLY A 91 -13.29 -2.81 0.34
CA GLY A 91 -13.61 -3.57 1.54
C GLY A 91 -13.61 -5.06 1.24
N LEU A 92 -13.18 -5.85 2.22
CA LEU A 92 -13.33 -7.30 2.19
C LEU A 92 -14.76 -7.64 2.64
N VAL A 93 -15.50 -8.37 1.81
CA VAL A 93 -16.81 -8.90 2.17
C VAL A 93 -16.68 -10.42 2.24
N ALA A 94 -16.84 -10.96 3.44
CA ALA A 94 -16.95 -12.41 3.65
C ALA A 94 -18.43 -12.78 3.83
N PRO A 95 -18.87 -13.95 3.32
CA PRO A 95 -20.21 -14.46 3.62
C PRO A 95 -20.42 -14.55 5.13
N SER A 96 -21.61 -14.21 5.60
CA SER A 96 -22.04 -14.58 6.95
C SER A 96 -22.04 -16.10 7.03
N GLY A 97 -21.19 -16.67 7.89
CA GLY A 97 -21.12 -18.11 8.14
C GLY A 97 -22.42 -18.70 8.69
#